data_AF-A0A1I3V8X8-F1
#
_entry.id   AF-A0A1I3V8X8-F1
#
_cell.length_a   1.000
_cell.length_b   1.000
_cell.length_c   1.000
_cell.angle_alpha   90.00
_cell.angle_beta   90.00
_cell.angle_gamma   90.00
#
_symmetry.space_group_name_H-M   'P 1'
#
loop_
_entity.id
_entity.type
_entity.pdbx_description
1 polymer ?
#
loop_
_entity_poly.entity_id
_entity_poly.type
_entity_poly.pdbx_seq_one_letter_code
_entity_poly.pdbx_strand_id
1 'polypeptide(L)' 'MATRDTPPLYVTVGLYGIGSRALAMAFVWISLVCAVAATAYLANPIGMILVLAALWYWLAIRWMDAHDAWPKS' A
#
# COMPACT_ATOMS: atom_id res chain seq x y z
N MET A 1 14.36 -24.28 14.08
CA MET A 1 13.09 -23.54 14.07
C MET A 1 13.25 -22.41 13.07
N ALA A 2 12.67 -22.52 11.88
CA ALA A 2 12.67 -21.41 10.92
C ALA A 2 11.86 -20.26 11.53
N THR A 3 12.53 -19.18 11.91
CA THR A 3 11.88 -17.92 12.24
C THR A 3 11.09 -17.50 11.00
N ARG A 4 9.76 -17.62 11.06
CA ARG A 4 8.87 -17.05 10.04
C ARG A 4 9.32 -15.61 9.81
N ASP A 5 9.75 -15.28 8.61
CA ASP A 5 10.25 -13.95 8.25
C ASP A 5 9.23 -12.90 8.68
N THR A 6 9.52 -12.21 9.79
CA THR A 6 8.63 -11.18 10.32
C THR A 6 8.54 -10.08 9.28
N PRO A 7 7.34 -9.73 8.76
CA PRO A 7 7.23 -8.67 7.78
C PRO A 7 7.80 -7.37 8.35
N PRO A 8 8.58 -6.62 7.55
CA PRO A 8 9.20 -5.40 8.03
C PRO A 8 8.11 -4.39 8.42
N LEU A 9 8.41 -3.55 9.41
CA LEU A 9 7.43 -2.66 10.05
C LEU A 9 6.61 -1.82 9.07
N TYR A 10 7.21 -1.33 7.98
CA TYR A 10 6.49 -0.55 6.98
C TYR A 10 5.43 -1.37 6.21
N VAL A 11 5.62 -2.68 6.05
CA VAL A 11 4.63 -3.60 5.48
C VAL A 11 3.54 -3.86 6.50
N THR A 12 3.91 -4.16 7.74
CA THR A 12 2.96 -4.45 8.83
C THR A 12 2.06 -3.26 9.14
N VAL A 13 2.60 -2.04 9.14
CA VAL A 13 1.84 -0.79 9.35
C VAL A 13 1.02 -0.45 8.12
N GLY A 14 1.59 -0.54 6.92
CA GLY A 14 0.89 -0.20 5.68
C GLY A 14 -0.28 -1.12 5.38
N LEU A 15 -0.13 -2.42 5.67
CA LEU A 15 -1.15 -3.45 5.44
C LEU A 15 -1.83 -3.91 6.73
N TYR A 16 -1.73 -3.13 7.81
CA TYR A 16 -2.35 -3.49 9.08
C TYR A 16 -3.87 -3.63 8.91
N GLY A 17 -4.39 -4.85 9.09
CA GLY A 17 -5.80 -5.17 8.89
C GLY A 17 -6.22 -5.49 7.44
N ILE A 18 -5.31 -5.42 6.47
CA ILE A 18 -5.57 -5.77 5.07
C ILE A 18 -5.12 -7.20 4.81
N GLY A 19 -6.07 -8.13 4.82
CA GLY A 19 -5.79 -9.55 4.59
C GLY A 19 -5.76 -9.98 3.12
N SER A 20 -6.07 -9.10 2.16
CA SER A 20 -6.18 -9.47 0.75
C SER A 20 -5.45 -8.51 -0.19
N ARG A 21 -4.79 -9.12 -1.18
CA ARG A 21 -4.07 -8.43 -2.26
C ARG A 21 -4.97 -7.46 -3.03
N ALA A 22 -6.21 -7.87 -3.28
CA ALA A 22 -7.18 -7.05 -4.01
C ALA A 22 -7.50 -5.74 -3.27
N LEU A 23 -7.65 -5.80 -1.95
CA LEU A 23 -7.99 -4.64 -1.12
C LEU A 23 -6.80 -3.68 -1.02
N ALA A 24 -5.57 -4.21 -0.90
CA ALA A 24 -4.35 -3.41 -0.97
C ALA A 24 -4.22 -2.67 -2.32
N MET A 25 -4.49 -3.35 -3.44
CA MET A 25 -4.44 -2.75 -4.77
C MET A 25 -5.53 -1.69 -4.96
N ALA A 26 -6.72 -1.90 -4.40
CA ALA A 26 -7.79 -0.90 -4.39
C ALA A 26 -7.36 0.38 -3.68
N PHE A 27 -6.68 0.29 -2.55
CA PHE A 27 -6.13 1.46 -1.84
C PHE A 27 -5.08 2.23 -2.66
N VAL A 28 -4.22 1.53 -3.40
CA VAL A 28 -3.28 2.17 -4.34
C VAL A 28 -4.03 2.96 -5.40
N TRP A 29 -5.01 2.34 -6.06
CA TRP A 29 -5.79 2.99 -7.11
C TRP A 29 -6.62 4.17 -6.60
N ILE A 30 -7.28 4.03 -5.44
CA ILE A 30 -8.03 5.12 -4.81
C ILE A 30 -7.09 6.28 -4.47
N SER A 31 -5.94 6.00 -3.85
CA SER A 31 -4.97 7.05 -3.51
C SER A 31 -4.42 7.73 -4.76
N LEU A 32 -4.16 6.98 -5.84
CA LEU A 32 -3.69 7.53 -7.10
C LEU A 32 -4.75 8.43 -7.77
N VAL A 33 -6.01 7.98 -7.83
CA VAL A 33 -7.12 8.77 -8.40
C VAL A 33 -7.35 10.04 -7.57
N CYS A 34 -7.37 9.92 -6.23
CA CYS A 34 -7.50 11.06 -5.35
C CYS A 34 -6.30 12.01 -5.45
N ALA A 35 -5.08 11.50 -5.62
CA ALA A 35 -3.90 12.33 -5.83
C ALA A 35 -4.02 13.14 -7.13
N VAL A 36 -4.34 12.49 -8.25
CA VAL A 36 -4.54 13.14 -9.55
C VAL A 36 -5.64 14.20 -9.47
N ALA A 37 -6.77 13.87 -8.84
CA ALA A 37 -7.87 14.82 -8.63
C ALA A 37 -7.44 16.00 -7.75
N ALA A 38 -6.73 15.76 -6.64
CA ALA A 38 -6.28 16.83 -5.73
C ALA A 38 -5.26 17.77 -6.40
N THR A 39 -4.33 17.22 -7.18
CA THR A 39 -3.34 18.02 -7.91
C THR A 39 -3.99 18.80 -9.05
N ALA A 40 -4.88 18.18 -9.83
CA ALA A 40 -5.51 18.81 -10.98
C ALA A 40 -6.56 19.87 -10.61
N TYR A 41 -7.35 19.63 -9.55
CA TYR A 41 -8.48 20.51 -9.20
C TYR A 41 -8.17 21.50 -8.08
N LEU A 42 -7.31 21.15 -7.12
CA LEU A 42 -7.11 21.98 -5.92
C LEU A 42 -5.71 22.60 -5.80
N ALA A 43 -4.76 22.28 -6.68
CA ALA A 43 -3.35 22.67 -6.58
C ALA A 43 -2.79 22.47 -5.16
N ASN A 44 -3.30 21.46 -4.46
CA ASN A 44 -3.13 21.30 -3.03
C ASN A 44 -1.99 20.32 -2.75
N PRO A 45 -1.03 20.64 -1.84
CA PRO A 45 0.04 19.72 -1.46
C PRO A 45 -0.45 18.37 -0.90
N ILE A 46 -1.73 18.26 -0.50
CA ILE A 46 -2.37 16.99 -0.13
C ILE A 46 -2.23 15.93 -1.23
N GLY A 47 -2.21 16.33 -2.51
CA GLY A 47 -1.97 15.40 -3.62
C GLY A 47 -0.63 14.67 -3.50
N MET A 48 0.44 15.35 -3.05
CA MET A 48 1.75 14.72 -2.86
C MET A 48 1.74 13.68 -1.73
N ILE A 49 0.99 13.94 -0.65
CA ILE A 49 0.84 12.98 0.47
C ILE A 49 0.13 11.72 -0.02
N LEU A 50 -0.87 11.87 -0.89
CA LEU A 50 -1.60 10.73 -1.47
C LEU A 50 -0.74 9.93 -2.47
N VAL A 51 0.13 10.59 -3.24
CA VAL A 51 1.13 9.89 -4.07
C VAL A 51 2.10 9.10 -3.20
N LEU A 52 2.60 9.71 -2.11
CA LEU A 52 3.50 9.04 -1.18
C LEU A 52 2.82 7.83 -0.52
N ALA A 53 1.54 7.96 -0.14
CA ALA A 53 0.75 6.85 0.38
C ALA A 53 0.59 5.74 -0.67
N ALA A 54 0.26 6.07 -1.93
CA ALA A 54 0.15 5.11 -3.01
C ALA A 54 1.47 4.35 -3.25
N LEU A 55 2.60 5.05 -3.24
CA LEU A 55 3.93 4.45 -3.36
C LEU A 55 4.26 3.53 -2.19
N TRP A 56 3.91 3.92 -0.96
CA TRP A 56 4.10 3.07 0.22
C TRP A 56 3.28 1.79 0.09
N TYR A 57 1.99 1.88 -0.22
CA TYR A 57 1.15 0.70 -0.44
C TYR A 57 1.70 -0.21 -1.55
N TRP A 58 2.17 0.38 -2.65
CA TRP A 58 2.79 -0.38 -3.75
C TRP A 58 4.05 -1.13 -3.30
N LEU A 59 4.92 -0.50 -2.50
CA LEU A 59 6.12 -1.14 -1.96
C LEU A 59 5.77 -2.29 -1.00
N ALA A 60 4.75 -2.09 -0.16
CA ALA A 60 4.28 -3.11 0.77
C ALA A 60 3.70 -4.33 0.03
N ILE A 61 2.89 -4.10 -1.00
CA ILE A 61 2.35 -5.16 -1.87
C ILE A 61 3.48 -5.89 -2.57
N ARG A 62 4.47 -5.19 -3.10
CA ARG A 62 5.60 -5.81 -3.81
C ARG A 62 6.44 -6.70 -2.88
N TRP A 63 6.65 -6.28 -1.64
CA TRP A 63 7.32 -7.12 -0.65
C TRP A 63 6.52 -8.39 -0.36
N MET A 64 5.20 -8.26 -0.20
CA MET A 64 4.31 -9.40 0.04
C MET A 64 4.22 -10.36 -1.15
N ASP A 65 4.10 -9.84 -2.38
CA ASP A 65 4.11 -10.62 -3.62
C ASP A 65 5.46 -11.37 -3.78
N ALA A 66 6.58 -10.75 -3.38
CA ALA A 66 7.90 -11.38 -3.48
C ALA A 66 8.15 -12.49 -2.43
N HIS A 67 7.47 -12.45 -1.29
CA HIS A 67 7.65 -13.41 -0.18
C HIS A 67 6.51 -14.42 -0.06
N ASP A 68 5.55 -14.43 -1.01
CA ASP A 68 4.29 -15.22 -0.95
C ASP A 68 3.61 -15.12 0.44
N ALA A 69 3.71 -13.94 1.05
CA ALA A 69 3.34 -13.70 2.44
C ALA A 69 1.83 -13.43 2.61
N TRP A 70 1.08 -13.40 1.50
CA TRP A 70 -0.36 -13.19 1.52
C TRP A 70 -1.06 -14.33 2.26
N PRO A 71 -2.04 -14.03 3.13
CA PRO A 71 -2.86 -15.07 3.75
C PRO A 71 -3.51 -15.91 2.66
N LYS A 72 -3.22 -17.21 2.64
CA LYS A 72 -3.91 -18.18 1.79
C LYS A 72 -5.31 -18.32 2.37
N SER A 73 -6.31 -17.77 1.67
CA SER A 73 -7.74 -17.90 2.02
C SER A 73 -8.19 -19.35 1.94
#